data_AF-A0A1V9YK90-F1
#
_entry.id   AF-A0A1V9YK90-F1
#
_cell.length_a   1.000
_cell.length_b   1.000
_cell.length_c   1.000
_cell.angle_alpha   90.00
_cell.angle_beta   90.00
_cell.angle_gamma   90.00
#
_symmetry.space_group_name_H-M   'P 1'
#
loop_
_entity.id
_entity.type
_entity.pdbx_description
1 polymer ?
#
loop_
_entity_poly.entity_id
_entity_poly.type
_entity_poly.pdbx_seq_one_letter_code
_entity_poly.pdbx_strand_id
1 'polypeptide(L)'
;MKVIVSIHNTINEKGWSEVVEMEKTLHADAYKNAEPKLIRFMGRPKDLTPKARILNFFGMANLPFDRHDWIVDRNGEEVRYVIDFYTGQPTPAKPISVYMDVRPALDNIGNGVDRVRMQFHKNILPLLPFRESLITQVIICCHYFVFSMSTDVNVKVAVRCRPMSSREKQIGSKNVITIDHKMIMIEDPKAPEDGDDKRKKFTFDYAYSIDSLQTTVYAEVAQPLVDQAFQGYNGTIFAYGQTGSGKTHTMMGSGEDNGIIPKMNDDLFARVTSQTNDSTKYLITVSFLEIYNEVIKDLLNPSDKVLKIREHPDMGIYVEHLAELVVRDPIDVTRLIEEGNKVRQVAATQMNERSSRSHSCFTIKIGSKRTETLNDITRETIMNAKINLVDLAGSERAAKTGATGDRLKEGAAINKSLSALGNVINMLADKSKKGHVPYRDSKLTRLLQESLGGNSLTVMIAAVSPADYNYDESLGTLQYANRAKSIKNATRKNEDINEKMIRELREEIERLRQMVQGNSVAVPTNPEALREMDEMIANLERAKQQSWEEKERLAILYEAERQKSMSNESNILTFMQ
;
A
#
# COMPACT_ATOMS: atom_id res chain seq x y z
N MET A 1 -0.90 -6.33 -56.67
CA MET A 1 -1.16 -5.25 -55.68
C MET A 1 -2.63 -5.06 -55.36
N LYS A 2 -3.55 -4.82 -56.32
CA LYS A 2 -4.98 -4.55 -56.02
C LYS A 2 -5.68 -5.62 -55.16
N VAL A 3 -5.40 -6.90 -55.41
CA VAL A 3 -5.97 -8.04 -54.66
C VAL A 3 -5.45 -8.10 -53.21
N ILE A 4 -4.16 -7.83 -53.00
CA ILE A 4 -3.53 -7.83 -51.67
C ILE A 4 -4.06 -6.68 -50.81
N VAL A 5 -4.25 -5.50 -51.41
CA VAL A 5 -4.83 -4.34 -50.73
C VAL A 5 -6.30 -4.60 -50.35
N SER A 6 -7.08 -5.24 -51.24
CA SER A 6 -8.45 -5.62 -50.94
C SER A 6 -8.54 -6.62 -49.77
N ILE A 7 -7.67 -7.63 -49.75
CA ILE A 7 -7.63 -8.62 -48.66
C ILE A 7 -7.21 -7.97 -47.34
N HIS A 8 -6.20 -7.10 -47.36
CA HIS A 8 -5.73 -6.39 -46.16
C HIS A 8 -6.82 -5.45 -45.60
N ASN A 9 -7.57 -4.76 -46.46
CA ASN A 9 -8.69 -3.91 -46.05
C ASN A 9 -9.83 -4.72 -45.43
N THR A 10 -10.24 -5.83 -46.05
CA THR A 10 -11.29 -6.71 -45.50
C THR A 10 -10.88 -7.30 -44.15
N ILE A 11 -9.61 -7.65 -43.97
CA ILE A 11 -9.07 -8.17 -42.71
C ILE A 11 -9.07 -7.08 -41.62
N ASN A 12 -8.67 -5.85 -41.94
CA ASN A 12 -8.72 -4.73 -41.00
C ASN A 12 -10.17 -4.34 -40.65
N GLU A 13 -11.10 -4.34 -41.60
CA GLU A 13 -12.53 -4.10 -41.34
C GLU A 13 -13.12 -5.16 -40.39
N LYS A 14 -12.72 -6.43 -40.58
CA LYS A 14 -13.11 -7.51 -39.68
C LYS A 14 -12.50 -7.33 -38.29
N GLY A 15 -11.22 -6.96 -38.21
CA GLY A 15 -10.56 -6.65 -36.93
C GLY A 15 -11.25 -5.50 -36.19
N TRP A 16 -11.68 -4.47 -36.93
CA TRP A 16 -12.41 -3.34 -36.36
C TRP A 16 -13.79 -3.75 -35.86
N SER A 17 -14.50 -4.59 -36.61
CA SER A 17 -15.78 -5.14 -36.18
C SER A 17 -15.64 -5.92 -34.86
N GLU A 18 -14.60 -6.75 -34.72
CA GLU A 18 -14.32 -7.47 -33.47
C GLU A 18 -14.00 -6.52 -32.31
N VAL A 19 -13.19 -5.47 -32.53
CA VAL A 19 -12.91 -4.45 -31.48
C VAL A 19 -14.19 -3.73 -31.04
N VAL A 20 -15.04 -3.32 -31.98
CA VAL A 20 -16.31 -2.65 -31.68
C VAL A 20 -17.25 -3.57 -30.91
N GLU A 21 -17.34 -4.85 -31.29
CA GLU A 21 -18.13 -5.85 -30.58
C GLU A 21 -17.62 -6.04 -29.14
N MET A 22 -16.29 -6.09 -28.93
CA MET A 22 -15.69 -6.18 -27.59
C MET A 22 -16.02 -4.97 -26.73
N GLU A 23 -15.84 -3.77 -27.26
CA GLU A 23 -16.14 -2.52 -26.56
C GLU A 23 -17.61 -2.42 -26.17
N LYS A 24 -18.53 -2.77 -27.09
CA LYS A 24 -19.97 -2.78 -26.83
C LYS A 24 -20.36 -3.86 -25.80
N THR A 25 -19.68 -5.01 -25.79
CA THR A 25 -19.99 -6.12 -24.87
C THR A 25 -19.46 -5.88 -23.45
N LEU A 26 -18.23 -5.37 -23.32
CA LEU A 26 -17.59 -5.17 -22.02
C LEU A 26 -17.99 -3.83 -21.37
N HIS A 27 -18.24 -2.80 -22.18
CA HIS A 27 -18.40 -1.42 -21.74
C HIS A 27 -19.67 -0.78 -22.31
N ALA A 28 -20.77 -1.53 -22.38
CA ALA A 28 -22.07 -1.07 -22.89
C ALA A 28 -22.52 0.28 -22.29
N ASP A 29 -22.24 0.50 -21.00
CA ASP A 29 -22.59 1.73 -20.29
C ASP A 29 -21.82 2.97 -20.79
N ALA A 30 -20.60 2.79 -21.31
CA ALA A 30 -19.77 3.86 -21.85
C ALA A 30 -20.27 4.37 -23.22
N TYR A 31 -21.12 3.59 -23.91
CA TYR A 31 -21.50 3.81 -25.30
C TYR A 31 -23.01 3.98 -25.54
N LYS A 32 -23.79 4.28 -24.48
CA LYS A 32 -25.27 4.38 -24.54
C LYS A 32 -25.81 5.22 -25.71
N ASN A 33 -25.09 6.27 -26.15
CA ASN A 33 -25.45 7.13 -27.30
C ASN A 33 -24.27 7.39 -28.27
N ALA A 34 -23.18 6.63 -28.18
CA ALA A 34 -21.96 6.89 -28.96
C ALA A 34 -21.32 5.57 -29.43
N GLU A 35 -20.62 5.58 -30.56
CA GLU A 35 -19.89 4.40 -31.05
C GLU A 35 -18.39 4.48 -30.70
N PRO A 36 -17.72 3.34 -30.46
CA PRO A 36 -16.26 3.30 -30.31
C PRO A 36 -15.59 3.91 -31.54
N LYS A 37 -14.56 4.74 -31.36
CA LYS A 37 -13.85 5.40 -32.46
C LYS A 37 -12.39 4.98 -32.49
N LEU A 38 -11.90 4.61 -33.67
CA LEU A 38 -10.47 4.37 -33.86
C LEU A 38 -9.74 5.72 -33.95
N ILE A 39 -8.88 6.02 -32.99
CA ILE A 39 -8.05 7.23 -32.96
C ILE A 39 -6.81 7.04 -33.82
N ARG A 40 -6.11 5.92 -33.64
CA ARG A 40 -4.81 5.69 -34.27
C ARG A 40 -4.59 4.23 -34.64
N PHE A 41 -4.02 4.03 -35.82
CA PHE A 41 -3.60 2.73 -36.35
C PHE A 41 -2.07 2.69 -36.45
N MET A 42 -1.43 1.65 -35.89
CA MET A 42 0.02 1.46 -35.99
C MET A 42 0.37 0.03 -36.39
N GLY A 43 1.03 -0.13 -37.54
CA GLY A 43 1.63 -1.41 -37.93
C GLY A 43 2.95 -1.68 -37.22
N ARG A 44 3.09 -2.87 -36.61
CA ARG A 44 4.28 -3.34 -35.91
C ARG A 44 4.65 -4.77 -36.34
N PRO A 45 4.88 -5.04 -37.63
CA PRO A 45 5.06 -6.39 -38.17
C PRO A 45 6.31 -7.12 -37.60
N LYS A 46 7.28 -6.39 -37.04
CA LYS A 46 8.49 -6.96 -36.43
C LYS A 46 8.37 -7.21 -34.91
N ASP A 47 7.33 -6.68 -34.26
CA ASP A 47 7.20 -6.74 -32.80
C ASP A 47 6.33 -7.93 -32.37
N LEU A 48 6.96 -9.08 -32.13
CA LEU A 48 6.23 -10.25 -31.62
C LEU A 48 5.79 -10.05 -30.16
N THR A 49 4.51 -10.30 -29.88
CA THR A 49 3.94 -10.23 -28.53
C THR A 49 4.48 -11.36 -27.65
N PRO A 50 4.55 -11.20 -26.30
CA PRO A 50 4.97 -12.28 -25.41
C PRO A 50 4.15 -13.56 -25.63
N LYS A 51 2.82 -13.44 -25.79
CA LYS A 51 1.94 -14.58 -26.12
C LYS A 51 2.29 -15.22 -27.48
N ALA A 52 2.56 -14.44 -28.53
CA ALA A 52 2.95 -15.00 -29.83
C ALA A 52 4.34 -15.66 -29.79
N ARG A 53 5.29 -15.10 -29.03
CA ARG A 53 6.61 -15.69 -28.81
C ARG A 53 6.47 -17.02 -28.08
N ILE A 54 5.70 -17.04 -26.99
CA ILE A 54 5.42 -18.22 -26.18
C ILE A 54 4.71 -19.30 -27.02
N LEU A 55 3.63 -18.97 -27.73
CA LEU A 55 2.89 -19.94 -28.55
C LEU A 55 3.71 -20.52 -29.72
N ASN A 56 4.57 -19.72 -30.36
CA ASN A 56 5.44 -20.19 -31.42
C ASN A 56 6.65 -20.97 -30.90
N PHE A 57 7.22 -20.55 -29.78
CA PHE A 57 8.28 -21.28 -29.08
C PHE A 57 7.79 -22.68 -28.71
N PHE A 58 6.53 -22.78 -28.29
CA PHE A 58 5.85 -24.03 -28.00
C PHE A 58 5.32 -24.80 -29.23
N GLY A 59 5.50 -24.32 -30.46
CA GLY A 59 4.97 -24.97 -31.67
C GLY A 59 3.43 -25.07 -31.73
N MET A 60 2.72 -24.36 -30.85
CA MET A 60 1.27 -24.41 -30.70
C MET A 60 0.54 -23.44 -31.64
N ALA A 61 1.24 -22.46 -32.21
CA ALA A 61 0.74 -21.59 -33.27
C ALA A 61 1.90 -21.05 -34.12
N ASN A 62 1.65 -20.81 -35.41
CA ASN A 62 2.59 -20.08 -36.26
C ASN A 62 2.80 -18.66 -35.72
N LEU A 63 3.97 -18.04 -35.97
CA LEU A 63 4.13 -16.61 -35.70
C LEU A 63 3.09 -15.80 -36.47
N PRO A 64 2.57 -14.71 -35.88
CA PRO A 64 1.74 -13.80 -36.64
C PRO A 64 2.58 -13.21 -37.76
N PHE A 65 2.05 -13.22 -38.98
CA PHE A 65 2.72 -12.63 -40.14
C PHE A 65 2.62 -11.10 -40.12
N ASP A 66 1.68 -10.56 -39.34
CA ASP A 66 1.52 -9.12 -39.14
C ASP A 66 0.97 -8.84 -37.73
N ARG A 67 1.27 -7.66 -37.20
CA ARG A 67 0.74 -7.19 -35.92
C ARG A 67 0.41 -5.72 -36.01
N HIS A 68 -0.77 -5.36 -35.52
CA HIS A 68 -1.15 -3.96 -35.35
C HIS A 68 -1.44 -3.60 -33.88
N ASP A 69 -1.11 -2.37 -33.50
CA ASP A 69 -1.55 -1.73 -32.27
C ASP A 69 -2.56 -0.64 -32.63
N TRP A 70 -3.79 -0.74 -32.13
CA TRP A 70 -4.88 0.20 -32.41
C TRP A 70 -5.26 0.95 -31.15
N ILE A 71 -5.44 2.28 -31.25
CA ILE A 71 -5.87 3.12 -30.15
C ILE A 71 -7.34 3.50 -30.37
N VAL A 72 -8.19 3.17 -29.42
CA VAL A 72 -9.64 3.33 -29.45
C VAL A 72 -10.05 4.37 -28.41
N ASP A 73 -10.93 5.28 -28.80
CA ASP A 73 -11.57 6.21 -27.89
C ASP A 73 -12.74 5.52 -27.15
N ARG A 74 -12.55 5.33 -25.85
CA ARG A 74 -13.59 4.87 -24.92
C ARG A 74 -14.12 6.07 -24.15
N ASN A 75 -14.95 6.88 -24.80
CA ASN A 75 -15.63 8.03 -24.21
C ASN A 75 -14.67 9.04 -23.51
N GLY A 76 -13.57 9.38 -24.19
CA GLY A 76 -12.53 10.30 -23.71
C GLY A 76 -11.31 9.60 -23.10
N GLU A 77 -11.31 8.28 -22.98
CA GLU A 77 -10.16 7.48 -22.55
C GLU A 77 -9.54 6.73 -23.73
N GLU A 78 -8.23 6.90 -23.95
CA GLU A 78 -7.51 6.19 -25.01
C GLU A 78 -7.12 4.77 -24.57
N VAL A 79 -7.68 3.77 -25.24
CA VAL A 79 -7.44 2.35 -24.95
C VAL A 79 -6.71 1.68 -26.09
N ARG A 80 -5.62 0.97 -25.77
CA ARG A 80 -4.83 0.27 -26.78
C ARG A 80 -5.25 -1.20 -26.93
N TYR A 81 -5.52 -1.59 -28.15
CA TYR A 81 -5.72 -2.97 -28.59
C TYR A 81 -4.48 -3.47 -29.35
N VAL A 82 -4.18 -4.74 -29.17
CA VAL A 82 -3.15 -5.49 -29.91
C VAL A 82 -3.86 -6.53 -30.77
N ILE A 83 -3.52 -6.57 -32.05
CA ILE A 83 -4.11 -7.46 -33.04
C ILE A 83 -2.98 -8.21 -33.73
N ASP A 84 -2.91 -9.51 -33.48
CA ASP A 84 -1.96 -10.41 -34.12
C ASP A 84 -2.68 -11.16 -35.28
N PHE A 85 -2.12 -11.11 -36.50
CA PHE A 85 -2.68 -11.77 -37.69
C PHE A 85 -1.89 -13.02 -38.04
N TYR A 86 -2.59 -14.12 -38.27
CA TYR A 86 -1.97 -15.42 -38.48
C TYR A 86 -2.51 -16.14 -39.71
N THR A 87 -1.67 -16.94 -40.34
CA THR A 87 -2.07 -17.84 -41.44
C THR A 87 -2.70 -19.10 -40.85
N GLY A 88 -3.96 -19.36 -41.17
CA GLY A 88 -4.66 -20.60 -40.85
C GLY A 88 -4.29 -21.74 -41.80
N GLN A 89 -4.80 -22.94 -41.52
CA GLN A 89 -4.56 -24.10 -42.38
C GLN A 89 -5.39 -23.98 -43.68
N PRO A 90 -4.78 -24.18 -44.85
CA PRO A 90 -5.48 -24.14 -46.13
C PRO A 90 -6.42 -25.34 -46.25
N THR A 91 -7.64 -25.09 -46.72
CA THR A 91 -8.61 -26.15 -47.05
C THR A 91 -8.87 -26.15 -48.55
N PRO A 92 -9.32 -27.27 -49.15
CA PRO A 92 -9.61 -27.34 -50.59
C PRO A 92 -10.61 -26.25 -51.06
N ALA A 93 -11.48 -25.77 -50.16
CA ALA A 93 -12.46 -24.71 -50.44
C ALA A 93 -11.94 -23.29 -50.19
N LYS A 94 -10.91 -23.10 -49.35
CA LYS A 94 -10.30 -21.80 -49.03
C LYS A 94 -8.78 -21.94 -49.00
N PRO A 95 -8.08 -21.60 -50.11
CA PRO A 95 -6.63 -21.79 -50.22
C PRO A 95 -5.82 -20.83 -49.33
N ILE A 96 -6.43 -19.76 -48.82
CA ILE A 96 -5.85 -18.83 -47.86
C ILE A 96 -6.87 -18.60 -46.74
N SER A 97 -6.55 -19.05 -45.53
CA SER A 97 -7.32 -18.74 -44.32
C SER A 97 -6.47 -17.85 -43.42
N VAL A 98 -7.04 -16.76 -42.91
CA VAL A 98 -6.39 -15.85 -41.97
C VAL A 98 -7.23 -15.80 -40.71
N TYR A 99 -6.60 -15.99 -39.56
CA TYR A 99 -7.22 -15.81 -38.25
C TYR A 99 -6.55 -14.64 -37.52
N MET A 100 -7.31 -14.00 -36.64
CA MET A 100 -6.87 -12.79 -35.93
C MET A 100 -7.07 -13.01 -34.44
N ASP A 101 -6.09 -12.60 -33.65
CA ASP A 101 -6.22 -12.53 -32.19
C ASP A 101 -6.28 -11.06 -31.78
N VAL A 102 -7.50 -10.57 -31.54
CA VAL A 102 -7.80 -9.21 -31.08
C VAL A 102 -7.92 -9.21 -29.56
N ARG A 103 -7.17 -8.34 -28.89
CA ARG A 103 -7.21 -8.23 -27.42
C ARG A 103 -6.72 -6.87 -26.91
N PRO A 104 -7.16 -6.41 -25.73
CA PRO A 104 -6.58 -5.24 -25.07
C PRO A 104 -5.09 -5.43 -24.72
N ALA A 105 -4.32 -4.34 -24.76
CA ALA A 105 -2.91 -4.32 -24.38
C ALA A 105 -2.74 -4.44 -22.86
N LEU A 106 -1.67 -5.10 -22.39
CA LEU A 106 -1.36 -5.20 -20.95
C LEU A 106 -0.51 -4.01 -20.47
N ASP A 107 -0.98 -2.80 -20.76
CA ASP A 107 -0.30 -1.55 -20.40
C ASP A 107 -0.96 -0.79 -19.26
N ASN A 108 -2.23 -1.10 -18.98
CA ASN A 108 -2.92 -0.59 -17.80
C ASN A 108 -3.80 -1.68 -17.17
N ILE A 109 -4.19 -1.45 -15.92
CA ILE A 109 -4.93 -2.40 -15.10
C ILE A 109 -6.33 -2.67 -15.70
N GLY A 110 -6.99 -1.65 -16.27
CA GLY A 110 -8.30 -1.79 -16.91
C GLY A 110 -8.29 -2.74 -18.11
N ASN A 111 -7.30 -2.61 -18.97
CA ASN A 111 -7.12 -3.47 -20.14
C ASN A 111 -6.75 -4.91 -19.76
N GLY A 112 -6.02 -5.09 -18.65
CA GLY A 112 -5.79 -6.41 -18.06
C GLY A 112 -7.07 -7.10 -17.62
N VAL A 113 -7.98 -6.36 -16.97
CA VAL A 113 -9.31 -6.85 -16.58
C VAL A 113 -10.16 -7.19 -17.80
N ASP A 114 -10.17 -6.32 -18.81
CA ASP A 114 -10.90 -6.54 -20.06
C ASP A 114 -10.43 -7.83 -20.76
N ARG A 115 -9.13 -8.10 -20.76
CA ARG A 115 -8.55 -9.31 -21.36
C ARG A 115 -9.00 -10.60 -20.68
N VAL A 116 -9.16 -10.59 -19.36
CA VAL A 116 -9.67 -11.74 -18.60
C VAL A 116 -11.18 -11.92 -18.83
N ARG A 117 -11.95 -10.82 -18.82
CA ARG A 117 -13.39 -10.85 -19.13
C ARG A 117 -13.65 -11.41 -20.53
N MET A 118 -12.84 -11.04 -21.50
CA MET A 118 -12.93 -11.55 -22.88
C MET A 118 -12.67 -13.04 -22.98
N GLN A 119 -11.66 -13.56 -22.28
CA GLN A 119 -11.34 -14.98 -22.32
C GLN A 119 -12.48 -15.83 -21.74
N PHE A 120 -13.17 -15.31 -20.72
CA PHE A 120 -14.35 -15.93 -20.13
C PHE A 120 -15.57 -15.86 -21.06
N HIS A 121 -15.83 -14.70 -21.66
CA HIS A 121 -16.96 -14.52 -22.59
C HIS A 121 -16.82 -15.38 -23.85
N LYS A 122 -15.62 -15.46 -24.44
CA LYS A 122 -15.37 -16.23 -25.67
C LYS A 122 -15.31 -17.74 -25.47
N ASN A 123 -14.79 -18.23 -24.34
CA ASN A 123 -14.48 -19.66 -24.18
C ASN A 123 -15.27 -20.38 -23.09
N ILE A 124 -15.86 -19.67 -22.13
CA ILE A 124 -16.51 -20.29 -20.96
C ILE A 124 -18.03 -20.07 -21.00
N LEU A 125 -18.49 -18.87 -21.33
CA LEU A 125 -19.92 -18.56 -21.44
C LEU A 125 -20.71 -19.46 -22.42
N PRO A 126 -20.16 -19.87 -23.59
CA PRO A 126 -20.88 -20.74 -24.53
C PRO A 126 -21.04 -22.20 -24.05
N LEU A 127 -20.28 -22.60 -23.02
CA LEU A 127 -20.26 -23.97 -22.49
C LEU A 127 -21.19 -24.15 -21.28
N LEU A 128 -21.83 -23.08 -20.80
CA LEU A 128 -22.72 -23.12 -19.63
C LEU A 128 -24.18 -23.35 -20.06
N PRO A 129 -24.91 -24.30 -19.42
CA PRO A 129 -26.32 -24.52 -19.73
C PRO A 129 -27.16 -23.30 -19.32
N PHE A 130 -27.92 -22.77 -20.27
CA PHE A 130 -28.70 -21.54 -20.16
C PHE A 130 -29.65 -21.51 -18.96
N ARG A 131 -29.41 -20.57 -18.03
CA ARG A 131 -30.45 -19.77 -17.34
C ARG A 131 -29.91 -18.35 -17.12
N GLU A 132 -30.56 -17.36 -17.73
CA GLU A 132 -30.14 -15.95 -17.75
C GLU A 132 -29.88 -15.34 -16.35
N SER A 133 -30.50 -15.87 -15.30
CA SER A 133 -30.31 -15.41 -13.92
C SER A 133 -28.96 -15.82 -13.31
N LEU A 134 -28.38 -16.96 -13.70
CA LEU A 134 -27.08 -17.43 -13.19
C LEU A 134 -25.91 -16.76 -13.91
N ILE A 135 -26.04 -16.46 -15.20
CA ILE A 135 -25.02 -15.77 -15.98
C ILE A 135 -24.73 -14.38 -15.38
N THR A 136 -25.80 -13.68 -14.98
CA THR A 136 -25.67 -12.37 -14.32
C THR A 136 -24.99 -12.50 -12.94
N GLN A 137 -25.31 -13.54 -12.15
CA GLN A 137 -24.64 -13.79 -10.86
C GLN A 137 -23.17 -14.22 -11.02
N VAL A 138 -22.82 -14.99 -12.05
CA VAL A 138 -21.44 -15.45 -12.29
C VAL A 138 -20.57 -14.34 -12.89
N ILE A 139 -21.12 -13.46 -13.73
CA ILE A 139 -20.44 -12.25 -14.22
C ILE A 139 -20.19 -11.26 -13.06
N ILE A 140 -21.16 -11.10 -12.15
CA ILE A 140 -20.97 -10.36 -10.90
C ILE A 140 -19.89 -11.02 -10.03
N CYS A 141 -19.88 -12.35 -9.94
CA CYS A 141 -18.86 -13.11 -9.20
C CYS A 141 -17.46 -12.96 -9.81
N CYS A 142 -17.34 -12.86 -11.14
CA CYS A 142 -16.05 -12.62 -11.82
C CYS A 142 -15.58 -11.16 -11.74
N HIS A 143 -16.50 -10.18 -11.63
CA HIS A 143 -16.13 -8.82 -11.22
C HIS A 143 -15.41 -8.82 -9.87
N TYR A 144 -15.80 -9.72 -8.97
CA TYR A 144 -15.15 -9.97 -7.68
C TYR A 144 -13.88 -10.82 -7.76
N PHE A 145 -13.70 -11.65 -8.79
CA PHE A 145 -12.62 -12.66 -8.84
C PHE A 145 -11.29 -12.15 -9.45
N VAL A 146 -11.33 -11.18 -10.38
CA VAL A 146 -10.10 -10.59 -10.97
C VAL A 146 -9.48 -9.52 -10.06
N PHE A 147 -10.28 -8.91 -9.18
CA PHE A 147 -9.77 -8.29 -7.96
C PHE A 147 -9.39 -9.43 -7.01
N SER A 148 -8.15 -9.90 -7.09
CA SER A 148 -7.50 -10.46 -5.89
C SER A 148 -7.30 -9.31 -4.89
N MET A 149 -8.44 -8.98 -4.27
CA MET A 149 -8.74 -8.36 -2.98
C MET A 149 -7.90 -7.15 -2.57
N SER A 150 -8.04 -6.03 -3.30
CA SER A 150 -7.96 -4.75 -2.60
C SER A 150 -9.30 -4.53 -1.87
N THR A 151 -9.29 -4.64 -0.55
CA THR A 151 -10.45 -4.31 0.28
C THR A 151 -10.45 -2.80 0.52
N ASP A 152 -11.54 -2.15 0.12
CA ASP A 152 -11.77 -0.75 0.50
C ASP A 152 -12.09 -0.69 1.99
N VAL A 153 -11.18 -0.14 2.76
CA VAL A 153 -11.31 0.01 4.21
C VAL A 153 -11.21 1.48 4.57
N ASN A 154 -12.10 1.95 5.45
CA ASN A 154 -12.00 3.31 5.96
C ASN A 154 -10.82 3.41 6.93
N VAL A 155 -10.19 4.58 6.96
CA VAL A 155 -9.27 4.93 8.05
C VAL A 155 -10.05 4.91 9.36
N LYS A 156 -9.57 4.12 10.33
CA LYS A 156 -10.17 4.07 11.66
C LYS A 156 -9.64 5.22 12.50
N VAL A 157 -10.49 5.75 13.38
CA VAL A 157 -10.14 6.87 14.24
C VAL A 157 -10.40 6.50 15.69
N ALA A 158 -9.35 6.57 16.48
CA ALA A 158 -9.40 6.53 17.94
C ALA A 158 -9.14 7.92 18.49
N VAL A 159 -9.91 8.35 19.48
CA VAL A 159 -9.61 9.58 20.21
C VAL A 159 -9.25 9.23 21.64
N ARG A 160 -8.21 9.87 22.17
CA ARG A 160 -7.74 9.64 23.53
C ARG A 160 -7.64 10.95 24.29
N CYS A 161 -8.41 11.08 25.36
CA CYS A 161 -8.30 12.19 26.29
C CYS A 161 -7.40 11.79 27.45
N ARG A 162 -6.31 12.53 27.67
CA ARG A 162 -5.46 12.30 28.84
C ARG A 162 -6.09 12.84 30.13
N PRO A 163 -5.67 12.37 31.32
CA PRO A 163 -6.04 13.03 32.58
C PRO A 163 -5.47 14.45 32.67
N MET A 164 -6.06 15.27 33.54
CA MET A 164 -5.48 16.58 33.89
C MET A 164 -4.12 16.42 34.57
N SER A 165 -3.16 17.20 34.11
CA SER A 165 -1.82 17.33 34.68
C SER A 165 -1.86 18.02 36.04
N SER A 166 -0.81 17.84 36.84
CA SER A 166 -0.67 18.52 38.14
C SER A 166 -0.74 20.04 38.00
N ARG A 167 -0.17 20.60 36.92
CA ARG A 167 -0.22 22.04 36.62
C ARG A 167 -1.65 22.52 36.33
N GLU A 168 -2.41 21.79 35.51
CA GLU A 168 -3.81 22.12 35.19
C GLU A 168 -4.70 22.10 36.44
N LYS A 169 -4.48 21.12 37.33
CA LYS A 169 -5.18 21.05 38.62
C LYS A 169 -4.83 22.23 39.52
N GLN A 170 -3.55 22.61 39.60
CA GLN A 170 -3.08 23.73 40.44
C GLN A 170 -3.64 25.09 39.99
N ILE A 171 -3.77 25.31 38.68
CA ILE A 171 -4.34 26.56 38.15
C ILE A 171 -5.88 26.56 38.10
N GLY A 172 -6.52 25.48 38.56
CA GLY A 172 -7.99 25.38 38.60
C GLY A 172 -8.65 25.26 37.23
N SER A 173 -7.98 24.67 36.24
CA SER A 173 -8.55 24.45 34.90
C SER A 173 -9.81 23.59 34.96
N LYS A 174 -10.82 23.94 34.17
CA LYS A 174 -12.06 23.16 34.06
C LYS A 174 -11.92 22.08 32.99
N ASN A 175 -12.58 20.94 33.23
CA ASN A 175 -12.67 19.88 32.23
C ASN A 175 -13.72 20.26 31.18
N VAL A 176 -13.32 20.28 29.91
CA VAL A 176 -14.21 20.56 28.78
C VAL A 176 -14.52 19.33 27.92
N ILE A 177 -13.98 18.15 28.25
CA ILE A 177 -14.20 16.91 27.49
C ILE A 177 -14.94 15.89 28.34
N THR A 178 -16.02 15.36 27.77
CA THR A 178 -16.79 14.24 28.32
C THR A 178 -16.83 13.13 27.27
N ILE A 179 -16.53 11.89 27.68
CA ILE A 179 -16.52 10.72 26.80
C ILE A 179 -17.56 9.74 27.30
N ASP A 180 -18.44 9.31 26.40
CA ASP A 180 -19.46 8.30 26.62
C ASP A 180 -19.39 7.26 25.49
N HIS A 181 -18.92 6.06 25.81
CA HIS A 181 -18.63 5.00 24.85
C HIS A 181 -17.78 5.49 23.66
N LYS A 182 -18.36 5.64 22.47
CA LYS A 182 -17.70 6.11 21.23
C LYS A 182 -17.91 7.59 20.95
N MET A 183 -18.73 8.24 21.77
CA MET A 183 -19.16 9.61 21.60
C MET A 183 -18.35 10.53 22.51
N ILE A 184 -17.93 11.65 21.96
CA ILE A 184 -17.12 12.66 22.64
C ILE A 184 -17.85 13.98 22.56
N MET A 185 -18.08 14.58 23.73
CA MET A 185 -18.62 15.92 23.86
C MET A 185 -17.50 16.86 24.28
N ILE A 186 -17.40 17.98 23.58
CA ILE A 186 -16.54 19.09 23.98
C ILE A 186 -17.40 20.34 24.26
N GLU A 187 -17.20 20.94 25.42
CA GLU A 187 -17.96 22.09 25.90
C GLU A 187 -17.16 23.39 25.73
N ASP A 188 -17.73 24.39 25.06
CA ASP A 188 -17.06 25.69 24.89
C ASP A 188 -17.09 26.48 26.22
N PRO A 189 -15.95 26.76 26.86
CA PRO A 189 -15.93 27.50 28.12
C PRO A 189 -16.39 28.95 27.97
N LYS A 190 -16.39 29.51 26.74
CA LYS A 190 -16.77 30.90 26.44
C LYS A 190 -18.23 31.05 26.02
N ALA A 191 -18.90 29.97 25.59
CA ALA A 191 -20.28 30.04 25.13
C ALA A 191 -21.29 30.17 26.31
N PRO A 192 -22.44 30.85 26.11
CA PRO A 192 -23.53 30.91 27.10
C PRO A 192 -24.04 29.52 27.49
N GLU A 193 -24.55 29.35 28.72
CA GLU A 193 -25.02 28.03 29.21
C GLU A 193 -26.18 27.45 28.38
N ASP A 194 -27.09 28.31 27.87
CA ASP A 194 -28.25 27.91 27.07
C ASP A 194 -28.05 28.01 25.55
N GLY A 195 -26.80 28.18 25.08
CA GLY A 195 -26.52 28.27 23.65
C GLY A 195 -26.47 26.91 22.95
N ASP A 196 -27.13 26.75 21.81
CA ASP A 196 -27.07 25.53 20.99
C ASP A 196 -25.62 25.12 20.63
N ASP A 197 -24.72 26.09 20.45
CA ASP A 197 -23.30 25.86 20.13
C ASP A 197 -22.42 25.52 21.35
N LYS A 198 -22.98 25.51 22.57
CA LYS A 198 -22.24 25.27 23.82
C LYS A 198 -21.54 23.91 23.82
N ARG A 199 -22.16 22.89 23.22
CA ARG A 199 -21.70 21.49 23.24
C ARG A 199 -21.59 20.95 21.82
N LYS A 200 -20.39 20.52 21.44
CA LYS A 200 -20.17 19.82 20.16
C LYS A 200 -19.96 18.34 20.41
N LYS A 201 -20.66 17.51 19.64
CA LYS A 201 -20.62 16.05 19.75
C LYS A 201 -19.95 15.43 18.53
N PHE A 202 -19.08 14.44 18.76
CA PHE A 202 -18.40 13.67 17.73
C PHE A 202 -18.49 12.17 18.03
N THR A 203 -18.55 11.32 17.01
CA THR A 203 -18.59 9.86 17.19
C THR A 203 -17.49 9.18 16.38
N PHE A 204 -16.60 8.48 17.07
CA PHE A 204 -15.44 7.83 16.48
C PHE A 204 -15.54 6.30 16.51
N ASP A 205 -14.52 5.61 16.00
CA ASP A 205 -14.49 4.15 16.06
C ASP A 205 -14.17 3.68 17.49
N TYR A 206 -13.29 4.44 18.17
CA TYR A 206 -12.89 4.26 19.55
C TYR A 206 -12.77 5.61 20.26
N ALA A 207 -13.13 5.67 21.55
CA ALA A 207 -12.90 6.83 22.40
C ALA A 207 -12.42 6.38 23.78
N TYR A 208 -11.28 6.92 24.20
CA TYR A 208 -10.58 6.55 25.42
C TYR A 208 -10.63 7.70 26.42
N SER A 209 -11.25 7.43 27.57
CA SER A 209 -11.33 8.34 28.71
C SER A 209 -10.03 8.38 29.52
N ILE A 210 -10.02 9.22 30.55
CA ILE A 210 -8.89 9.42 31.46
C ILE A 210 -8.44 8.13 32.17
N ASP A 211 -9.34 7.16 32.33
CA ASP A 211 -9.11 5.89 33.03
C ASP A 211 -8.69 4.75 32.08
N SER A 212 -8.56 5.04 30.78
CA SER A 212 -8.25 4.03 29.76
C SER A 212 -6.78 3.60 29.83
N LEU A 213 -6.57 2.31 30.11
CA LEU A 213 -5.25 1.69 30.23
C LEU A 213 -4.56 1.55 28.87
N GLN A 214 -3.22 1.62 28.85
CA GLN A 214 -2.42 1.38 27.64
C GLN A 214 -2.66 -0.01 27.04
N THR A 215 -2.90 -1.01 27.87
CA THR A 215 -3.21 -2.39 27.46
C THR A 215 -4.49 -2.44 26.64
N THR A 216 -5.54 -1.74 27.06
CA THR A 216 -6.81 -1.64 26.32
C THR A 216 -6.61 -0.93 24.98
N VAL A 217 -5.90 0.21 24.98
CA VAL A 217 -5.61 0.95 23.75
C VAL A 217 -4.82 0.08 22.77
N TYR A 218 -3.82 -0.66 23.24
CA TYR A 218 -3.05 -1.59 22.42
C TYR A 218 -3.93 -2.70 21.82
N ALA A 219 -4.70 -3.39 22.65
CA ALA A 219 -5.51 -4.54 22.25
C ALA A 219 -6.58 -4.17 21.20
N GLU A 220 -7.17 -2.99 21.29
CA GLU A 220 -8.23 -2.57 20.37
C GLU A 220 -7.72 -1.91 19.08
N VAL A 221 -6.61 -1.16 19.16
CA VAL A 221 -6.11 -0.35 18.03
C VAL A 221 -4.94 -1.01 17.31
N ALA A 222 -3.95 -1.51 18.05
CA ALA A 222 -2.67 -1.91 17.51
C ALA A 222 -2.61 -3.42 17.22
N GLN A 223 -3.10 -4.25 18.14
CA GLN A 223 -3.09 -5.71 17.99
C GLN A 223 -3.75 -6.19 16.68
N PRO A 224 -4.91 -5.64 16.23
CA PRO A 224 -5.49 -6.03 14.96
C PRO A 224 -4.61 -5.70 13.75
N LEU A 225 -3.78 -4.66 13.82
CA LEU A 225 -2.82 -4.36 12.76
C LEU A 225 -1.66 -5.37 12.74
N VAL A 226 -1.22 -5.84 13.91
CA VAL A 226 -0.24 -6.92 14.01
C VAL A 226 -0.81 -8.20 13.39
N ASP A 227 -2.06 -8.56 13.71
CA ASP A 227 -2.75 -9.72 13.11
C ASP A 227 -2.73 -9.68 11.58
N GLN A 228 -3.02 -8.51 11.01
CA GLN A 228 -3.07 -8.31 9.57
C GLN A 228 -1.67 -8.22 8.94
N ALA A 229 -0.68 -7.70 9.66
CA ALA A 229 0.69 -7.64 9.19
C ALA A 229 1.32 -9.04 9.04
N PHE A 230 1.03 -9.97 9.95
CA PHE A 230 1.42 -11.38 9.77
C PHE A 230 0.74 -12.06 8.58
N GLN A 231 -0.39 -11.52 8.12
CA GLN A 231 -1.05 -11.95 6.89
C GLN A 231 -0.53 -11.22 5.65
N GLY A 232 0.44 -10.31 5.77
CA GLY A 232 1.03 -9.59 4.63
C GLY A 232 0.35 -8.25 4.29
N TYR A 233 -0.48 -7.68 5.17
CA TYR A 233 -1.04 -6.34 4.97
C TYR A 233 -0.14 -5.26 5.58
N ASN A 234 -0.05 -4.11 4.92
CA ASN A 234 0.58 -2.94 5.52
C ASN A 234 -0.32 -2.33 6.60
N GLY A 235 0.27 -1.81 7.66
CA GLY A 235 -0.39 -1.11 8.75
C GLY A 235 0.23 0.26 9.00
N THR A 236 -0.57 1.23 9.44
CA THR A 236 -0.08 2.52 9.92
C THR A 236 -0.85 2.95 11.16
N ILE A 237 -0.14 3.34 12.21
CA ILE A 237 -0.69 4.07 13.35
C ILE A 237 0.00 5.43 13.40
N PHE A 238 -0.76 6.51 13.41
CA PHE A 238 -0.20 7.84 13.65
C PHE A 238 -0.93 8.59 14.74
N ALA A 239 -0.18 9.18 15.66
CA ALA A 239 -0.70 10.02 16.73
C ALA A 239 -0.69 11.49 16.31
N TYR A 240 -1.83 12.17 16.49
CA TYR A 240 -2.05 13.58 16.11
C TYR A 240 -2.69 14.37 17.25
N GLY A 241 -2.30 15.63 17.40
CA GLY A 241 -2.84 16.54 18.41
C GLY A 241 -1.80 17.55 18.91
N GLN A 242 -2.21 18.48 19.76
CA GLN A 242 -1.29 19.51 20.27
C GLN A 242 -0.17 18.93 21.14
N THR A 243 0.89 19.70 21.34
CA THR A 243 1.94 19.37 22.32
C THR A 243 1.34 19.19 23.71
N GLY A 244 1.82 18.15 24.40
CA GLY A 244 1.32 17.77 25.72
C GLY A 244 -0.05 17.12 25.72
N SER A 245 -0.67 16.77 24.58
CA SER A 245 -1.97 16.07 24.57
C SER A 245 -1.89 14.56 24.81
N GLY A 246 -0.69 13.97 24.80
CA GLY A 246 -0.47 12.53 25.06
C GLY A 246 -0.11 11.68 23.84
N LYS A 247 0.34 12.28 22.73
CA LYS A 247 0.82 11.56 21.53
C LYS A 247 1.96 10.58 21.85
N THR A 248 3.09 11.09 22.34
CA THR A 248 4.26 10.29 22.71
C THR A 248 3.97 9.32 23.85
N HIS A 249 3.14 9.70 24.82
CA HIS A 249 2.67 8.77 25.86
C HIS A 249 1.87 7.60 25.26
N THR A 250 1.08 7.85 24.22
CA THR A 250 0.34 6.76 23.56
C THR A 250 1.27 5.87 22.74
N MET A 251 2.21 6.45 22.01
CA MET A 251 3.11 5.69 21.15
C MET A 251 4.21 4.96 21.94
N MET A 252 4.90 5.64 22.85
CA MET A 252 6.02 5.08 23.62
C MET A 252 5.63 4.66 25.03
N GLY A 253 4.78 5.44 25.70
CA GLY A 253 4.50 5.27 27.13
C GLY A 253 5.46 6.06 28.02
N SER A 254 5.39 5.79 29.32
CA SER A 254 6.28 6.39 30.32
C SER A 254 6.51 5.47 31.51
N GLY A 255 7.76 5.29 31.92
CA GLY A 255 8.12 4.40 33.03
C GLY A 255 7.66 2.97 32.76
N GLU A 256 6.85 2.42 33.66
CA GLU A 256 6.27 1.07 33.52
C GLU A 256 5.00 1.05 32.65
N ASP A 257 4.41 2.21 32.34
CA ASP A 257 3.18 2.31 31.53
C ASP A 257 3.51 2.36 30.03
N ASN A 258 3.99 1.21 29.52
CA ASN A 258 4.40 1.03 28.13
C ASN A 258 3.29 1.39 27.13
N GLY A 259 3.64 2.14 26.09
CA GLY A 259 2.72 2.53 25.02
C GLY A 259 2.56 1.47 23.93
N ILE A 260 2.09 1.90 22.77
CA ILE A 260 1.84 1.01 21.62
C ILE A 260 3.13 0.35 21.11
N ILE A 261 4.23 1.09 20.96
CA ILE A 261 5.46 0.58 20.33
C ILE A 261 6.10 -0.53 21.18
N PRO A 262 6.36 -0.36 22.50
CA PRO A 262 6.94 -1.44 23.29
C PRO A 262 6.00 -2.65 23.41
N LYS A 263 4.68 -2.43 23.59
CA LYS A 263 3.71 -3.53 23.63
C LYS A 263 3.62 -4.30 22.30
N MET A 264 3.69 -3.58 21.18
CA MET A 264 3.71 -4.18 19.85
C MET A 264 4.95 -5.03 19.65
N ASN A 265 6.09 -4.57 20.15
CA ASN A 265 7.35 -5.29 20.07
C ASN A 265 7.28 -6.65 20.78
N ASP A 266 6.76 -6.67 22.02
CA ASP A 266 6.59 -7.91 22.79
C ASP A 266 5.63 -8.89 22.07
N ASP A 267 4.46 -8.41 21.63
CA ASP A 267 3.46 -9.22 20.92
C ASP A 267 3.99 -9.75 19.58
N LEU A 268 4.68 -8.90 18.80
CA LEU A 268 5.27 -9.25 17.52
C LEU A 268 6.22 -10.45 17.67
N PHE A 269 7.17 -10.38 18.61
CA PHE A 269 8.15 -11.46 18.79
C PHE A 269 7.58 -12.69 19.49
N ALA A 270 6.55 -12.55 20.34
CA ALA A 270 5.81 -13.70 20.84
C ALA A 270 5.17 -14.50 19.69
N ARG A 271 4.63 -13.80 18.67
CA ARG A 271 4.08 -14.42 17.46
C ARG A 271 5.16 -15.00 16.55
N VAL A 272 6.26 -14.28 16.33
CA VAL A 272 7.40 -14.81 15.56
C VAL A 272 7.87 -16.11 16.19
N THR A 273 8.09 -16.13 17.51
CA THR A 273 8.56 -17.32 18.23
C THR A 273 7.58 -18.48 18.14
N SER A 274 6.28 -18.21 18.31
CA SER A 274 5.25 -19.26 18.28
C SER A 274 4.93 -19.81 16.88
N GLN A 275 5.09 -19.00 15.83
CA GLN A 275 4.77 -19.39 14.45
C GLN A 275 5.97 -19.84 13.64
N THR A 276 7.19 -19.57 14.10
CA THR A 276 8.42 -20.04 13.44
C THR A 276 8.56 -21.56 13.60
N ASN A 277 8.80 -22.24 12.50
CA ASN A 277 9.07 -23.68 12.45
C ASN A 277 9.80 -24.02 11.14
N ASP A 278 10.07 -25.29 10.87
CA ASP A 278 10.80 -25.72 9.67
C ASP A 278 10.15 -25.25 8.35
N SER A 279 8.82 -25.08 8.36
CA SER A 279 8.04 -24.62 7.21
C SER A 279 7.90 -23.10 7.13
N THR A 280 8.04 -22.35 8.23
CA THR A 280 7.75 -20.91 8.25
C THR A 280 8.86 -20.15 8.94
N LYS A 281 9.48 -19.22 8.19
CA LYS A 281 10.57 -18.36 8.65
C LYS A 281 10.15 -16.89 8.56
N TYR A 282 10.67 -16.08 9.49
CA TYR A 282 10.44 -14.64 9.53
C TYR A 282 11.75 -13.88 9.48
N LEU A 283 11.74 -12.73 8.80
CA LEU A 283 12.82 -11.74 8.78
C LEU A 283 12.21 -10.40 9.20
N ILE A 284 12.60 -9.92 10.38
CA ILE A 284 12.12 -8.64 10.91
C ILE A 284 13.22 -7.60 10.74
N THR A 285 12.88 -6.47 10.13
CA THR A 285 13.78 -5.32 10.02
C THR A 285 13.09 -4.07 10.52
N VAL A 286 13.86 -3.13 11.07
CA VAL A 286 13.36 -1.86 11.56
C VAL A 286 14.14 -0.70 10.99
N SER A 287 13.45 0.44 10.85
CA SER A 287 14.05 1.73 10.52
C SER A 287 13.42 2.81 11.39
N PHE A 288 14.19 3.85 11.72
CA PHE A 288 13.70 4.96 12.51
C PHE A 288 14.18 6.27 11.93
N LEU A 289 13.22 7.14 11.58
CA LEU A 289 13.53 8.44 10.98
C LEU A 289 12.83 9.58 11.71
N GLU A 290 13.40 10.77 11.56
CA GLU A 290 12.84 12.04 11.98
C GLU A 290 12.66 12.95 10.76
N ILE A 291 11.51 13.62 10.66
CA ILE A 291 11.28 14.74 9.75
C ILE A 291 11.27 16.01 10.60
N TYR A 292 12.27 16.85 10.39
CA TYR A 292 12.39 18.15 11.05
C TYR A 292 12.74 19.22 10.01
N ASN A 293 11.98 20.30 9.96
CA ASN A 293 12.15 21.38 8.99
C ASN A 293 12.20 20.89 7.52
N GLU A 294 11.31 19.95 7.14
CA GLU A 294 11.26 19.30 5.82
C GLU A 294 12.54 18.53 5.40
N VAL A 295 13.44 18.26 6.36
CA VAL A 295 14.63 17.42 6.19
C VAL A 295 14.39 16.08 6.90
N ILE A 296 14.72 15.00 6.21
CA ILE A 296 14.64 13.64 6.74
C ILE A 296 16.00 13.26 7.29
N LYS A 297 16.03 12.78 8.54
CA LYS A 297 17.22 12.26 9.21
C LYS A 297 16.99 10.82 9.63
N ASP A 298 18.02 10.01 9.45
CA ASP A 298 18.10 8.67 10.02
C ASP A 298 18.46 8.76 11.52
N LEU A 299 17.67 8.13 12.37
CA LEU A 299 17.92 8.08 13.81
C LEU A 299 18.75 6.85 14.23
N LEU A 300 18.84 5.82 13.38
CA LEU A 300 19.60 4.59 13.68
C LEU A 300 21.01 4.60 13.09
N ASN A 301 21.22 5.36 12.02
CA ASN A 301 22.52 5.61 11.40
C ASN A 301 22.70 7.11 11.09
N PRO A 302 22.92 7.96 12.11
CA PRO A 302 23.03 9.40 11.92
C PRO A 302 24.14 9.73 10.93
N SER A 303 23.83 10.57 9.95
CA SER A 303 24.81 11.10 9.00
C SER A 303 24.38 12.47 8.50
N ASP A 304 25.32 13.23 7.94
CA ASP A 304 25.02 14.52 7.31
C ASP A 304 24.36 14.39 5.92
N LYS A 305 24.10 13.16 5.46
CA LYS A 305 23.47 12.92 4.16
C LYS A 305 21.98 13.27 4.23
N VAL A 306 21.54 14.12 3.31
CA VAL A 306 20.12 14.43 3.14
C VAL A 306 19.41 13.27 2.44
N LEU A 307 18.52 12.60 3.16
CA LEU A 307 17.75 11.48 2.63
C LEU A 307 16.60 11.95 1.73
N LYS A 308 16.31 11.18 0.67
CA LYS A 308 15.29 11.51 -0.33
C LYS A 308 14.21 10.44 -0.37
N ILE A 309 12.95 10.87 -0.50
CA ILE A 309 11.83 9.97 -0.73
C ILE A 309 11.77 9.60 -2.22
N ARG A 310 11.68 8.31 -2.51
CA ARG A 310 11.56 7.71 -3.83
C ARG A 310 10.30 6.84 -3.91
N GLU A 311 9.94 6.46 -5.12
CA GLU A 311 8.77 5.63 -5.41
C GLU A 311 9.23 4.49 -6.33
N HIS A 312 8.94 3.25 -5.92
CA HIS A 312 9.21 2.05 -6.70
C HIS A 312 7.89 1.34 -7.02
N PRO A 313 7.72 0.76 -8.23
CA PRO A 313 6.49 0.03 -8.58
C PRO A 313 6.10 -1.05 -7.57
N ASP A 314 7.08 -1.83 -7.10
CA ASP A 314 6.81 -2.96 -6.18
C ASP A 314 6.90 -2.59 -4.69
N MET A 315 7.87 -1.75 -4.29
CA MET A 315 8.10 -1.40 -2.87
C MET A 315 7.23 -0.22 -2.41
N GLY A 316 6.60 0.50 -3.33
CA GLY A 316 5.87 1.72 -3.02
C GLY A 316 6.80 2.88 -2.65
N ILE A 317 6.36 3.68 -1.67
CA ILE A 317 7.13 4.84 -1.19
C ILE A 317 8.20 4.37 -0.20
N TYR A 318 9.46 4.76 -0.45
CA TYR A 318 10.60 4.46 0.42
C TYR A 318 11.56 5.64 0.52
N VAL A 319 12.43 5.60 1.53
CA VAL A 319 13.47 6.61 1.74
C VAL A 319 14.80 6.02 1.30
N GLU A 320 15.43 6.65 0.31
CA GLU A 320 16.72 6.24 -0.23
C GLU A 320 17.82 6.40 0.83
N HIS A 321 18.63 5.36 1.03
CA HIS A 321 19.71 5.28 2.02
C HIS A 321 19.29 5.35 3.49
N LEU A 322 18.01 5.13 3.80
CA LEU A 322 17.59 4.91 5.19
C LEU A 322 18.10 3.56 5.67
N ALA A 323 18.68 3.51 6.87
CA ALA A 323 19.14 2.27 7.47
C ALA A 323 17.96 1.36 7.82
N GLU A 324 18.08 0.10 7.42
CA GLU A 324 17.15 -0.98 7.77
C GLU A 324 17.95 -2.05 8.51
N LEU A 325 17.68 -2.21 9.80
CA LEU A 325 18.45 -3.08 10.69
C LEU A 325 17.66 -4.33 11.02
N VAL A 326 18.31 -5.50 10.98
CA VAL A 326 17.71 -6.76 11.42
C VAL A 326 17.52 -6.73 12.93
N VAL A 327 16.40 -7.26 13.41
CA VAL A 327 16.13 -7.45 14.84
C VAL A 327 15.71 -8.89 15.07
N ARG A 328 16.22 -9.51 16.13
CA ARG A 328 16.00 -10.94 16.40
C ARG A 328 15.14 -11.20 17.62
N ASP A 329 15.07 -10.22 18.50
CA ASP A 329 14.32 -10.30 19.75
C ASP A 329 13.75 -8.91 20.16
N PRO A 330 12.88 -8.86 21.17
CA PRO A 330 12.33 -7.60 21.66
C PRO A 330 13.39 -6.63 22.21
N ILE A 331 14.51 -7.14 22.71
CA ILE A 331 15.56 -6.33 23.34
C ILE A 331 16.26 -5.50 22.26
N ASP A 332 16.52 -6.09 21.08
CA ASP A 332 17.08 -5.37 19.94
C ASP A 332 16.25 -4.15 19.54
N VAL A 333 14.93 -4.31 19.37
CA VAL A 333 14.04 -3.21 19.01
C VAL A 333 14.02 -2.13 20.09
N THR A 334 13.93 -2.52 21.36
CA THR A 334 13.95 -1.59 22.49
C THR A 334 15.23 -0.77 22.50
N ARG A 335 16.38 -1.43 22.34
CA ARG A 335 17.70 -0.78 22.26
C ARG A 335 17.78 0.20 21.09
N LEU A 336 17.34 -0.18 19.90
CA LEU A 336 17.35 0.69 18.71
C LEU A 336 16.45 1.92 18.87
N ILE A 337 15.29 1.76 19.49
CA ILE A 337 14.38 2.87 19.82
C ILE A 337 15.06 3.83 20.82
N GLU A 338 15.68 3.30 21.87
CA GLU A 338 16.40 4.12 22.85
C GLU A 338 17.57 4.88 22.22
N GLU A 339 18.38 4.21 21.39
CA GLU A 339 19.47 4.82 20.63
C GLU A 339 18.95 5.97 19.75
N GLY A 340 17.91 5.73 18.95
CA GLY A 340 17.33 6.76 18.09
C GLY A 340 16.70 7.92 18.88
N ASN A 341 16.09 7.65 20.03
CA ASN A 341 15.57 8.69 20.91
C ASN A 341 16.69 9.52 21.55
N LYS A 342 17.84 8.92 21.91
CA LYS A 342 19.02 9.66 22.39
C LYS A 342 19.55 10.60 21.31
N VAL A 343 19.68 10.13 20.07
CA VAL A 343 20.07 10.98 18.92
C VAL A 343 19.11 12.17 18.78
N ARG A 344 17.80 11.92 18.86
CA ARG A 344 16.77 12.96 18.79
C ARG A 344 16.89 13.99 19.93
N GLN A 345 17.23 13.54 21.15
CA GLN A 345 17.40 14.39 22.32
C GLN A 345 18.70 15.23 22.30
N VAL A 346 19.83 14.66 21.91
CA VAL A 346 21.11 15.40 21.80
C VAL A 346 20.99 16.54 20.79
N ALA A 347 20.26 16.28 19.70
CA ALA A 347 20.01 17.30 18.70
C ALA A 347 18.93 18.33 19.14
N ALA A 348 18.26 18.10 20.27
CA ALA A 348 17.33 19.03 20.93
C ALA A 348 18.05 19.92 21.95
N THR A 349 19.03 19.40 22.71
CA THR A 349 19.79 20.20 23.69
C THR A 349 20.63 21.29 23.03
N GLN A 350 21.02 21.12 21.77
CA GLN A 350 21.66 22.18 20.98
C GLN A 350 20.70 23.30 20.56
N MET A 351 19.37 23.05 20.47
CA MET A 351 18.35 24.03 20.07
C MET A 351 16.91 23.69 20.58
N ASN A 352 16.64 23.79 21.90
CA ASN A 352 15.31 23.67 22.55
C ASN A 352 14.53 22.34 22.34
N GLU A 353 13.33 22.22 22.94
CA GLU A 353 12.44 21.05 22.98
C GLU A 353 11.98 20.59 21.57
N ARG A 354 12.86 19.88 20.85
CA ARG A 354 12.67 19.43 19.46
C ARG A 354 11.64 18.32 19.29
N SER A 355 11.35 17.54 20.34
CA SER A 355 10.40 16.41 20.27
C SER A 355 8.97 16.85 19.92
N SER A 356 8.55 18.05 20.35
CA SER A 356 7.26 18.64 20.00
C SER A 356 7.19 19.20 18.57
N ARG A 357 8.35 19.34 17.93
CA ARG A 357 8.56 20.09 16.67
C ARG A 357 9.02 19.24 15.50
N SER A 358 9.09 17.93 15.69
CA SER A 358 9.55 16.97 14.70
C SER A 358 8.56 15.83 14.61
N HIS A 359 8.41 15.27 13.41
CA HIS A 359 7.68 14.02 13.22
C HIS A 359 8.66 12.87 13.29
N SER A 360 8.32 11.81 14.02
CA SER A 360 9.11 10.59 14.03
C SER A 360 8.31 9.44 13.43
N CYS A 361 8.96 8.62 12.61
CA CYS A 361 8.36 7.43 12.01
C CYS A 361 9.27 6.23 12.30
N PHE A 362 8.79 5.33 13.15
CA PHE A 362 9.39 4.03 13.38
C PHE A 362 8.68 3.01 12.50
N THR A 363 9.43 2.31 11.65
CA THR A 363 8.86 1.35 10.71
C THR A 363 9.37 -0.04 11.03
N ILE A 364 8.46 -0.99 11.19
CA ILE A 364 8.76 -2.43 11.31
C ILE A 364 8.36 -3.08 9.99
N LYS A 365 9.29 -3.77 9.33
CA LYS A 365 9.01 -4.61 8.18
C LYS A 365 9.06 -6.08 8.58
N ILE A 366 8.04 -6.82 8.18
CA ILE A 366 7.88 -8.25 8.43
C ILE A 366 7.96 -8.94 7.08
N GLY A 367 9.06 -9.64 6.84
CA GLY A 367 9.16 -10.63 5.77
C GLY A 367 8.80 -11.99 6.33
N SER A 368 7.92 -12.73 5.68
CA SER A 368 7.67 -14.14 6.00
C SER A 368 7.91 -15.01 4.78
N LYS A 369 8.50 -16.18 5.01
CA LYS A 369 8.72 -17.23 4.03
C LYS A 369 8.07 -18.51 4.54
N ARG A 370 7.03 -18.98 3.86
CA ARG A 370 6.35 -20.23 4.17
C ARG A 370 6.62 -21.26 3.08
N THR A 371 6.99 -22.48 3.44
CA THR A 371 7.33 -23.58 2.55
C THR A 371 6.37 -24.73 2.82
N GLU A 372 5.56 -25.09 1.84
CA GLU A 372 4.60 -26.19 1.88
C GLU A 372 5.01 -27.25 0.86
N THR A 373 5.11 -28.52 1.25
CA THR A 373 5.37 -29.62 0.31
C THR A 373 4.13 -30.49 0.21
N LEU A 374 3.54 -30.58 -0.99
CA LEU A 374 2.39 -31.44 -1.27
C LEU A 374 2.68 -32.25 -2.54
N ASN A 375 2.55 -33.58 -2.48
CA ASN A 375 2.79 -34.48 -3.63
C ASN A 375 4.14 -34.25 -4.32
N ASP A 376 5.24 -34.18 -3.55
CA ASP A 376 6.61 -33.89 -4.01
C ASP A 376 6.80 -32.52 -4.71
N ILE A 377 5.79 -31.65 -4.65
CA ILE A 377 5.87 -30.27 -5.13
C ILE A 377 6.06 -29.36 -3.91
N THR A 378 7.26 -28.79 -3.79
CA THR A 378 7.54 -27.73 -2.81
C THR A 378 7.02 -26.40 -3.34
N ARG A 379 6.22 -25.71 -2.54
CA ARG A 379 5.73 -24.36 -2.78
C ARG A 379 6.26 -23.47 -1.68
N GLU A 380 7.00 -22.45 -2.06
CA GLU A 380 7.37 -21.39 -1.13
C GLU A 380 6.40 -20.22 -1.31
N THR A 381 6.02 -19.48 -0.29
CA THR A 381 5.22 -18.27 -0.39
C THR A 381 5.93 -17.19 0.44
N ILE A 382 6.25 -16.06 -0.20
CA ILE A 382 6.87 -14.93 0.47
C ILE A 382 5.84 -13.81 0.59
N MET A 383 5.67 -13.31 1.82
CA MET A 383 4.83 -12.16 2.11
C MET A 383 5.66 -11.06 2.75
N ASN A 384 5.29 -9.82 2.47
CA ASN A 384 5.90 -8.66 3.10
C ASN A 384 4.82 -7.79 3.73
N ALA A 385 5.07 -7.27 4.91
CA ALA A 385 4.22 -6.27 5.55
C ALA A 385 5.09 -5.15 6.11
N LYS A 386 4.53 -3.95 6.11
CA LYS A 386 5.13 -2.76 6.72
C LYS A 386 4.18 -2.19 7.76
N ILE A 387 4.63 -2.03 8.99
CA ILE A 387 3.92 -1.30 10.05
C ILE A 387 4.64 0.03 10.29
N ASN A 388 3.98 1.13 9.99
CA ASN A 388 4.46 2.48 10.28
C ASN A 388 3.87 2.97 11.61
N LEU A 389 4.72 3.34 12.57
CA LEU A 389 4.36 3.88 13.88
C LEU A 389 4.85 5.33 13.95
N VAL A 390 3.92 6.27 13.84
CA VAL A 390 4.23 7.68 13.61
C VAL A 390 3.78 8.53 14.80
N ASP A 391 4.71 9.31 15.34
CA ASP A 391 4.43 10.35 16.34
C ASP A 391 4.65 11.71 15.68
N LEU A 392 3.55 12.42 15.43
CA LEU A 392 3.59 13.71 14.73
C LEU A 392 3.99 14.84 15.67
N ALA A 393 4.49 15.93 15.10
CA ALA A 393 4.70 17.19 15.81
C ALA A 393 3.37 17.74 16.38
N GLY A 394 3.48 18.69 17.32
CA GLY A 394 2.34 19.42 17.86
C GLY A 394 1.51 20.12 16.79
N SER A 395 0.19 19.95 16.84
CA SER A 395 -0.75 20.58 15.90
C SER A 395 -1.13 22.01 16.24
N GLU A 396 -0.61 22.56 17.34
CA GLU A 396 -0.91 23.92 17.78
C GLU A 396 -0.41 24.99 16.81
N ARG A 397 -1.14 26.10 16.73
CA ARG A 397 -0.78 27.20 15.83
C ARG A 397 0.47 27.93 16.32
N ALA A 398 1.38 28.26 15.40
CA ALA A 398 2.61 29.01 15.72
C ALA A 398 2.35 30.32 16.47
N ALA A 399 1.24 31.02 16.19
CA ALA A 399 0.86 32.26 16.89
C ALA A 399 0.71 32.07 18.42
N LYS A 400 0.35 30.87 18.88
CA LYS A 400 0.17 30.53 20.30
C LYS A 400 1.50 30.31 21.02
N THR A 401 2.61 30.19 20.28
CA THR A 401 3.94 29.87 20.83
C THR A 401 4.75 31.11 21.22
N GLY A 402 4.35 32.31 20.77
CA GLY A 402 5.10 33.56 21.01
C GLY A 402 6.51 33.59 20.37
N ALA A 403 6.80 32.71 19.42
CA ALA A 403 8.12 32.58 18.79
C ALA A 403 8.42 33.72 17.80
N THR A 404 9.66 34.25 17.85
CA THR A 404 10.17 35.28 16.94
C THR A 404 11.44 34.80 16.20
N GLY A 405 11.80 35.47 15.10
CA GLY A 405 13.03 35.19 14.35
C GLY A 405 13.07 33.79 13.73
N ASP A 406 14.19 33.08 13.90
CA ASP A 406 14.38 31.75 13.33
C ASP A 406 13.43 30.69 13.91
N ARG A 407 12.96 30.87 15.15
CA ARG A 407 11.91 30.01 15.73
C ARG A 407 10.57 30.16 15.03
N LEU A 408 10.29 31.33 14.45
CA LEU A 408 9.09 31.53 13.64
C LEU A 408 9.20 30.82 12.29
N LYS A 409 10.38 30.84 11.65
CA LYS A 409 10.65 30.09 10.41
C LYS A 409 10.54 28.59 10.63
N GLU A 410 11.09 28.10 11.74
CA GLU A 410 10.95 26.72 12.19
C GLU A 410 9.48 26.34 12.41
N GLY A 411 8.74 27.15 13.18
CA GLY A 411 7.30 26.97 13.39
C GLY A 411 6.49 26.98 12.09
N ALA A 412 6.90 27.77 11.09
CA ALA A 412 6.27 27.79 9.77
C ALA A 412 6.52 26.48 9.01
N ALA A 413 7.72 25.89 9.08
CA ALA A 413 8.03 24.61 8.43
C ALA A 413 7.28 23.43 9.08
N ILE A 414 7.16 23.42 10.41
CA ILE A 414 6.36 22.41 11.13
C ILE A 414 4.91 22.51 10.69
N ASN A 415 4.35 23.73 10.71
CA ASN A 415 2.98 23.95 10.27
C ASN A 415 2.79 23.67 8.79
N LYS A 416 3.81 23.82 7.93
CA LYS A 416 3.74 23.43 6.52
C LYS A 416 3.41 21.95 6.38
N SER A 417 4.14 21.07 7.07
CA SER A 417 3.91 19.62 7.00
C SER A 417 2.51 19.22 7.49
N LEU A 418 2.03 19.79 8.60
CA LEU A 418 0.70 19.51 9.14
C LEU A 418 -0.44 20.15 8.32
N SER A 419 -0.20 21.33 7.74
CA SER A 419 -1.16 21.98 6.83
C SER A 419 -1.29 21.20 5.53
N ALA A 420 -0.18 20.71 4.96
CA ALA A 420 -0.19 19.82 3.81
C ALA A 420 -0.96 18.52 4.12
N LEU A 421 -0.75 17.94 5.30
CA LEU A 421 -1.52 16.77 5.76
C LEU A 421 -3.02 17.09 5.83
N GLY A 422 -3.38 18.28 6.33
CA GLY A 422 -4.77 18.75 6.36
C GLY A 422 -5.38 18.86 4.97
N ASN A 423 -4.64 19.38 4.00
CA ASN A 423 -5.08 19.47 2.60
C ASN A 423 -5.31 18.10 1.98
N VAL A 424 -4.40 17.15 2.21
CA VAL A 424 -4.54 15.76 1.77
C VAL A 424 -5.81 15.12 2.36
N ILE A 425 -6.01 15.22 3.68
CA ILE A 425 -7.19 14.67 4.35
C ILE A 425 -8.48 15.32 3.84
N ASN A 426 -8.49 16.64 3.64
CA ASN A 426 -9.66 17.35 3.12
C ASN A 426 -9.99 16.95 1.68
N MET A 427 -8.99 16.67 0.85
CA MET A 427 -9.18 16.21 -0.52
C MET A 427 -9.70 14.77 -0.56
N LEU A 428 -9.19 13.90 0.31
CA LEU A 428 -9.57 12.49 0.38
C LEU A 428 -10.93 12.25 1.06
N ALA A 429 -11.29 13.07 2.03
CA ALA A 429 -12.55 12.93 2.77
C ALA A 429 -13.78 13.37 1.96
N ASP A 430 -13.62 14.35 1.06
CA ASP A 430 -14.72 14.92 0.29
C ASP A 430 -14.76 14.33 -1.14
N LYS A 431 -15.62 13.33 -1.33
CA LYS A 431 -15.79 12.65 -2.63
C LYS A 431 -16.28 13.57 -3.76
N SER A 432 -16.84 14.74 -3.44
CA SER A 432 -17.25 15.71 -4.45
C SER A 432 -16.05 16.40 -5.10
N LYS A 433 -14.93 16.49 -4.38
CA LYS A 433 -13.68 17.04 -4.89
C LYS A 433 -12.98 16.02 -5.77
N LYS A 434 -13.13 16.21 -7.08
CA LYS A 434 -12.30 15.52 -8.08
C LYS A 434 -11.03 16.34 -8.30
N GLY A 435 -9.87 15.72 -8.11
CA GLY A 435 -8.60 16.43 -8.31
C GLY A 435 -7.38 15.65 -7.83
N HIS A 436 -6.21 16.20 -8.15
CA HIS A 436 -4.93 15.67 -7.70
C HIS A 436 -4.76 15.87 -6.19
N VAL A 437 -4.43 14.80 -5.46
CA VAL A 437 -4.16 14.84 -4.03
C VAL A 437 -2.73 15.34 -3.80
N PRO A 438 -2.51 16.42 -3.01
CA PRO A 438 -1.21 17.10 -2.92
C PRO A 438 -0.21 16.41 -1.98
N TYR A 439 0.09 15.13 -2.19
CA TYR A 439 1.08 14.40 -1.35
C TYR A 439 2.49 14.97 -1.45
N ARG A 440 2.81 15.74 -2.51
CA ARG A 440 4.16 16.27 -2.74
C ARG A 440 4.44 17.59 -2.01
N ASP A 441 3.43 18.20 -1.39
CA ASP A 441 3.55 19.51 -0.73
C ASP A 441 4.40 19.47 0.54
N SER A 442 4.56 18.29 1.16
CA SER A 442 5.50 18.07 2.25
C SER A 442 6.13 16.68 2.23
N LYS A 443 7.27 16.52 2.89
CA LYS A 443 7.91 15.20 3.07
C LYS A 443 7.04 14.26 3.90
N LEU A 444 6.32 14.78 4.89
CA LEU A 444 5.42 14.00 5.72
C LEU A 444 4.28 13.39 4.90
N THR A 445 3.58 14.21 4.11
CA THR A 445 2.47 13.71 3.27
C THR A 445 2.95 12.76 2.19
N ARG A 446 4.16 12.96 1.67
CA ARG A 446 4.77 12.01 0.73
C ARG A 446 5.08 10.67 1.39
N LEU A 447 5.60 10.68 2.62
CA LEU A 447 5.86 9.46 3.39
C LEU A 447 4.57 8.69 3.74
N LEU A 448 3.51 9.42 4.10
CA LEU A 448 2.20 8.88 4.47
C LEU A 448 1.26 8.62 3.29
N GLN A 449 1.75 8.76 2.05
CA GLN A 449 0.92 8.59 0.85
C GLN A 449 0.28 7.21 0.76
N GLU A 450 0.96 6.16 1.24
CA GLU A 450 0.36 4.82 1.28
C GLU A 450 -0.63 4.65 2.45
N SER A 451 -0.45 5.41 3.52
CA SER A 451 -1.27 5.40 4.73
C SER A 451 -2.61 6.13 4.55
N LEU A 452 -2.66 7.13 3.67
CA LEU A 452 -3.88 7.92 3.43
C LEU A 452 -4.25 7.79 1.96
N GLY A 453 -5.33 7.08 1.65
CA GLY A 453 -5.79 6.84 0.29
C GLY A 453 -5.02 5.76 -0.48
N GLY A 454 -4.14 5.01 0.17
CA GLY A 454 -3.26 4.01 -0.46
C GLY A 454 -3.38 2.61 0.12
N ASN A 455 -2.31 1.82 -0.01
CA ASN A 455 -2.24 0.43 0.45
C ASN A 455 -1.72 0.33 1.90
N SER A 456 -2.58 0.64 2.87
CA SER A 456 -2.28 0.43 4.30
C SER A 456 -3.55 0.44 5.15
N LEU A 457 -3.67 -0.48 6.09
CA LEU A 457 -4.65 -0.43 7.16
C LEU A 457 -4.24 0.67 8.13
N THR A 458 -4.99 1.77 8.17
CA THR A 458 -4.54 2.97 8.88
C THR A 458 -5.47 3.33 10.04
N VAL A 459 -4.84 3.60 11.18
CA VAL A 459 -5.50 4.12 12.38
C VAL A 459 -4.90 5.47 12.75
N MET A 460 -5.76 6.48 12.85
CA MET A 460 -5.41 7.77 13.43
C MET A 460 -5.75 7.77 14.92
N ILE A 461 -4.80 8.15 15.77
CA ILE A 461 -5.03 8.39 17.19
C ILE A 461 -5.02 9.90 17.44
N ALA A 462 -6.19 10.49 17.66
CA ALA A 462 -6.33 11.89 18.02
C ALA A 462 -6.20 12.07 19.53
N ALA A 463 -5.07 12.62 19.98
CA ALA A 463 -4.79 12.90 21.38
C ALA A 463 -5.26 14.32 21.74
N VAL A 464 -6.13 14.43 22.75
CA VAL A 464 -6.78 15.69 23.16
C VAL A 464 -6.52 16.00 24.64
N SER A 465 -6.54 17.29 24.99
CA SER A 465 -6.42 17.77 26.38
C SER A 465 -7.80 18.11 26.95
N PRO A 466 -8.09 17.74 28.22
CA PRO A 466 -9.34 18.08 28.89
C PRO A 466 -9.42 19.54 29.34
N ALA A 467 -8.31 20.30 29.34
CA ALA A 467 -8.29 21.63 29.94
C ALA A 467 -9.00 22.69 29.07
N ASP A 468 -9.79 23.54 29.71
CA ASP A 468 -10.53 24.66 29.11
C ASP A 468 -9.70 25.58 28.21
N TYR A 469 -8.50 25.98 28.62
CA TYR A 469 -7.62 26.85 27.81
C TYR A 469 -7.09 26.17 26.52
N ASN A 470 -7.25 24.85 26.41
CA ASN A 470 -6.94 24.05 25.21
C ASN A 470 -8.17 23.77 24.34
N TYR A 471 -9.36 24.29 24.69
CA TYR A 471 -10.61 24.04 23.96
C TYR A 471 -10.45 24.16 22.43
N ASP A 472 -9.89 25.26 21.94
CA ASP A 472 -9.77 25.54 20.49
C ASP A 472 -8.91 24.48 19.76
N GLU A 473 -7.85 23.99 20.41
CA GLU A 473 -6.93 23.00 19.86
C GLU A 473 -7.51 21.58 19.92
N SER A 474 -8.17 21.23 21.03
CA SER A 474 -8.91 19.98 21.19
C SER A 474 -10.06 19.91 20.17
N LEU A 475 -10.82 20.99 19.98
CA LEU A 475 -11.86 21.07 18.95
C LEU A 475 -11.28 20.91 17.55
N GLY A 476 -10.18 21.61 17.23
CA GLY A 476 -9.50 21.47 15.95
C GLY A 476 -9.05 20.03 15.67
N THR A 477 -8.52 19.36 16.69
CA THR A 477 -8.12 17.94 16.62
C THR A 477 -9.31 17.02 16.36
N LEU A 478 -10.42 17.20 17.08
CA LEU A 478 -11.64 16.39 16.88
C LEU A 478 -12.24 16.58 15.49
N GLN A 479 -12.31 17.82 15.00
CA GLN A 479 -12.78 18.11 13.64
C GLN A 479 -11.90 17.48 12.56
N TYR A 480 -10.59 17.51 12.77
CA TYR A 480 -9.61 16.90 11.87
C TYR A 480 -9.77 15.38 11.83
N ALA A 481 -9.88 14.75 13.00
CA ALA A 481 -10.11 13.33 13.15
C ALA A 481 -11.43 12.89 12.50
N ASN A 482 -12.49 13.70 12.64
CA ASN A 482 -13.80 13.42 12.05
C ASN A 482 -13.75 13.39 10.51
N ARG A 483 -12.92 14.25 9.89
CA ARG A 483 -12.69 14.21 8.43
C ARG A 483 -11.88 12.97 8.03
N ALA A 484 -10.83 12.64 8.77
CA ALA A 484 -9.97 11.49 8.48
C ALA A 484 -10.75 10.16 8.42
N LYS A 485 -11.77 9.99 9.27
CA LYS A 485 -12.66 8.80 9.28
C LYS A 485 -13.33 8.49 7.94
N SER A 486 -13.50 9.50 7.08
CA SER A 486 -14.17 9.34 5.77
C SER A 486 -13.22 8.88 4.65
N ILE A 487 -11.91 8.85 4.92
CA ILE A 487 -10.90 8.43 3.95
C ILE A 487 -10.99 6.93 3.74
N LYS A 488 -10.96 6.51 2.48
CA LYS A 488 -10.91 5.11 2.06
C LYS A 488 -9.51 4.77 1.59
N ASN A 489 -8.98 3.66 2.12
CA ASN A 489 -7.74 3.05 1.69
C ASN A 489 -8.04 1.79 0.88
N ALA A 490 -7.26 1.56 -0.17
CA ALA A 490 -7.33 0.37 -1.01
C ALA A 490 -6.26 -0.63 -0.54
N THR A 491 -6.58 -1.39 0.52
CA THR A 491 -5.62 -2.30 1.15
C THR A 491 -5.55 -3.63 0.44
N ARG A 492 -4.35 -4.10 0.13
CA ARG A 492 -4.09 -5.41 -0.49
C ARG A 492 -3.05 -6.17 0.30
N LYS A 493 -3.10 -7.49 0.17
CA LYS A 493 -2.07 -8.39 0.70
C LYS A 493 -0.82 -8.29 -0.18
N ASN A 494 0.35 -8.03 0.40
CA ASN A 494 1.60 -7.95 -0.37
C ASN A 494 2.25 -9.33 -0.48
N GLU A 495 1.75 -10.13 -1.41
CA GLU A 495 2.40 -11.34 -1.90
C GLU A 495 3.44 -10.97 -2.97
N ASP A 496 4.56 -11.68 -3.01
CA ASP A 496 5.55 -11.53 -4.08
C ASP A 496 4.90 -11.74 -5.47
N ILE A 497 5.18 -10.85 -6.41
CA ILE A 497 4.61 -10.93 -7.78
C ILE A 497 5.05 -12.24 -8.46
N ASN A 498 6.29 -12.68 -8.21
CA ASN A 498 6.80 -13.96 -8.71
C ASN A 498 6.02 -15.12 -8.11
N GLU A 499 5.59 -15.03 -6.85
CA GLU A 499 4.77 -16.07 -6.21
C GLU A 499 3.38 -16.19 -6.85
N LYS A 500 2.77 -15.04 -7.14
CA LYS A 500 1.49 -15.02 -7.86
C LYS A 500 1.63 -15.64 -9.26
N MET A 501 2.69 -15.28 -9.99
CA MET A 501 2.98 -15.84 -11.31
C MET A 501 3.24 -17.35 -11.25
N ILE A 502 4.03 -17.83 -10.28
CA ILE A 502 4.27 -19.27 -10.07
C ILE A 502 2.97 -20.02 -9.81
N ARG A 503 2.07 -19.46 -8.98
CA ARG A 503 0.76 -20.07 -8.70
C ARG A 503 -0.09 -20.19 -9.97
N GLU A 504 -0.21 -19.10 -10.73
CA GLU A 504 -0.98 -19.09 -11.99
C GLU A 504 -0.39 -20.07 -13.02
N LEU A 505 0.93 -20.15 -13.15
CA LEU A 505 1.60 -21.09 -14.04
C LEU A 505 1.37 -22.55 -13.62
N ARG A 506 1.44 -22.85 -12.32
CA ARG A 506 1.17 -24.22 -11.79
C ARG A 506 -0.28 -24.65 -12.00
N GLU A 507 -1.24 -23.75 -11.77
CA GLU A 507 -2.65 -24.00 -12.03
C GLU A 507 -2.92 -24.27 -13.53
N GLU A 508 -2.28 -23.53 -14.41
CA GLU A 508 -2.40 -23.76 -15.86
C GLU A 508 -1.73 -25.06 -16.30
N ILE A 509 -0.57 -25.43 -15.74
CA ILE A 509 0.06 -26.74 -15.99
C ILE A 509 -0.88 -27.88 -15.58
N GLU A 510 -1.49 -27.80 -14.40
CA GLU A 510 -2.40 -28.83 -13.91
C GLU A 510 -3.64 -28.94 -14.80
N ARG A 511 -4.21 -27.79 -15.22
CA ARG A 511 -5.32 -27.74 -16.17
C ARG A 511 -4.96 -28.40 -17.51
N LEU A 512 -3.79 -28.08 -18.06
CA LEU A 512 -3.30 -28.66 -19.31
C LEU A 512 -3.07 -30.17 -19.17
N ARG A 513 -2.49 -30.63 -18.05
CA ARG A 513 -2.30 -32.07 -17.75
C ARG A 513 -3.63 -32.82 -17.67
N GLN A 514 -4.65 -32.23 -17.06
CA GLN A 514 -6.00 -32.82 -16.99
C GLN A 514 -6.68 -32.89 -18.36
N MET A 515 -6.51 -31.86 -19.21
CA MET A 515 -7.00 -31.88 -20.59
C MET A 515 -6.36 -32.98 -21.43
N VAL A 516 -5.11 -33.34 -21.15
CA VAL A 516 -4.39 -34.45 -21.82
C VAL A 516 -4.90 -35.83 -21.32
N GLN A 517 -5.26 -35.97 -20.05
CA GLN A 517 -5.69 -37.25 -19.46
C GLN A 517 -7.18 -37.58 -19.69
N GLY A 518 -8.04 -36.59 -20.00
CA GLY A 518 -9.50 -36.74 -20.08
C GLY A 518 -10.12 -37.23 -21.41
N ASN A 519 -9.34 -37.52 -22.46
CA ASN A 519 -9.75 -38.04 -23.79
C ASN A 519 -10.74 -37.20 -24.65
N SER A 520 -10.31 -36.84 -25.89
CA SER A 520 -11.05 -36.86 -27.19
C SER A 520 -10.70 -35.73 -28.18
N VAL A 521 -9.74 -34.86 -27.88
CA VAL A 521 -9.16 -33.97 -28.90
C VAL A 521 -7.65 -34.13 -28.84
N ALA A 522 -7.05 -34.52 -29.96
CA ALA A 522 -5.61 -34.44 -30.18
C ALA A 522 -5.21 -32.96 -30.16
N VAL A 523 -5.10 -32.38 -28.96
CA VAL A 523 -4.36 -31.14 -28.76
C VAL A 523 -2.89 -31.55 -28.87
N PRO A 524 -2.12 -31.03 -29.84
CA PRO A 524 -0.68 -31.22 -29.84
C PRO A 524 -0.13 -30.38 -28.69
N THR A 525 -0.21 -30.89 -27.46
CA THR A 525 0.61 -30.37 -26.36
C THR A 525 2.03 -30.77 -26.68
N ASN A 526 2.80 -29.82 -27.23
CA ASN A 526 4.23 -30.00 -27.45
C ASN A 526 4.86 -30.34 -26.08
N PRO A 527 5.48 -31.52 -25.89
CA PRO A 527 6.14 -31.88 -24.63
C PRO A 527 7.25 -30.90 -24.23
N GLU A 528 7.83 -30.22 -25.22
CA GLU A 528 8.78 -29.12 -25.05
C GLU A 528 8.12 -27.94 -24.31
N ALA A 529 6.81 -27.74 -24.49
CA ALA A 529 6.11 -26.63 -23.89
C ALA A 529 5.88 -26.73 -22.39
N LEU A 530 5.48 -27.94 -21.94
CA LEU A 530 5.42 -28.22 -20.51
C LEU A 530 6.80 -28.08 -19.87
N ARG A 531 7.86 -28.54 -20.57
CA ARG A 531 9.23 -28.43 -20.07
C ARG A 531 9.69 -26.98 -19.91
N GLU A 532 9.41 -26.08 -20.84
CA GLU A 532 9.86 -24.69 -20.68
C GLU A 532 8.98 -23.91 -19.68
N MET A 533 7.71 -24.30 -19.46
CA MET A 533 6.92 -23.79 -18.33
C MET A 533 7.50 -24.25 -16.98
N ASP A 534 7.89 -25.52 -16.86
CA ASP A 534 8.58 -26.06 -15.68
C ASP A 534 9.94 -25.35 -15.47
N GLU A 535 10.71 -25.09 -16.54
CA GLU A 535 11.96 -24.31 -16.47
C GLU A 535 11.72 -22.84 -16.09
N MET A 536 10.63 -22.22 -16.57
CA MET A 536 10.26 -20.85 -16.20
C MET A 536 9.88 -20.75 -14.73
N ILE A 537 9.14 -21.73 -14.20
CA ILE A 537 8.86 -21.84 -12.76
C ILE A 537 10.16 -21.98 -11.98
N ALA A 538 11.06 -22.88 -12.39
CA ALA A 538 12.36 -23.07 -11.74
C ALA A 538 13.27 -21.83 -11.79
N ASN A 539 13.18 -21.00 -12.84
CA ASN A 539 13.87 -19.71 -12.93
C ASN A 539 13.28 -18.67 -11.97
N LEU A 540 11.94 -18.56 -11.90
CA LEU A 540 11.25 -17.64 -11.00
C LEU A 540 11.49 -18.02 -9.52
N GLU A 541 11.50 -19.32 -9.20
CA GLU A 541 11.84 -19.83 -7.88
C GLU A 541 13.28 -19.49 -7.49
N ARG A 542 14.25 -19.64 -8.41
CA ARG A 542 15.64 -19.22 -8.18
C ARG A 542 15.77 -17.72 -7.94
N ALA A 543 15.11 -16.89 -8.75
CA ALA A 543 15.15 -15.43 -8.60
C ALA A 543 14.57 -14.99 -7.23
N LYS A 544 13.48 -15.63 -6.81
CA LYS A 544 12.83 -15.40 -5.52
C LYS A 544 13.74 -15.78 -4.35
N GLN A 545 14.40 -16.95 -4.43
CA GLN A 545 15.33 -17.40 -3.40
C GLN A 545 16.53 -16.45 -3.26
N GLN A 546 17.12 -16.04 -4.40
CA GLN A 546 18.21 -15.06 -4.41
C GLN A 546 17.79 -13.72 -3.80
N SER A 547 16.56 -13.26 -4.06
CA SER A 547 16.08 -12.00 -3.47
C SER A 547 15.94 -12.07 -1.95
N TRP A 548 15.57 -13.22 -1.38
CA TRP A 548 15.48 -13.40 0.07
C TRP A 548 16.87 -13.44 0.71
N GLU A 549 17.78 -14.23 0.14
CA GLU A 549 19.17 -14.35 0.61
C GLU A 549 19.91 -13.01 0.54
N GLU A 550 19.71 -12.25 -0.55
CA GLU A 550 20.33 -10.93 -0.68
C GLU A 550 19.78 -9.93 0.34
N LYS A 551 18.48 -9.98 0.66
CA LYS A 551 17.91 -9.16 1.75
C LYS A 551 18.57 -9.48 3.09
N GLU A 552 18.71 -10.76 3.41
CA GLU A 552 19.37 -11.20 4.64
C GLU A 552 20.85 -10.76 4.68
N ARG A 553 21.57 -10.95 3.56
CA ARG A 553 22.97 -10.55 3.42
C ARG A 553 23.18 -9.04 3.54
N LEU A 554 22.40 -8.24 2.84
CA LEU A 554 22.47 -6.78 2.90
C LEU A 554 22.19 -6.29 4.32
N ALA A 555 21.22 -6.90 5.00
CA ALA A 555 20.86 -6.49 6.35
C ALA A 555 21.98 -6.80 7.36
N ILE A 556 22.69 -7.93 7.21
CA ILE A 556 23.93 -8.23 7.98
C ILE A 556 25.04 -7.22 7.67
N LEU A 557 25.20 -6.83 6.40
CA LEU A 557 26.24 -5.90 5.99
C LEU A 557 26.01 -4.49 6.55
N TYR A 558 24.76 -4.01 6.53
CA TYR A 558 24.38 -2.73 7.14
C TYR A 558 24.61 -2.73 8.65
N GLU A 559 24.32 -3.83 9.34
CA GLU A 559 24.60 -3.97 10.77
C GLU A 559 26.10 -3.91 11.06
N ALA A 560 26.94 -4.58 10.26
CA ALA A 560 28.39 -4.52 10.39
C ALA A 560 28.95 -3.12 10.09
N GLU A 561 28.41 -2.42 9.08
CA GLU A 561 28.80 -1.03 8.76
C GLU A 561 28.44 -0.07 9.90
N ARG A 562 27.24 -0.23 10.49
CA ARG A 562 26.80 0.53 11.66
C ARG A 562 27.72 0.33 12.86
N GLN A 563 28.07 -0.92 13.18
CA GLN A 563 28.99 -1.22 14.29
C GLN A 563 30.34 -0.52 14.09
N LYS A 564 30.86 -0.51 12.86
CA LYS A 564 32.09 0.23 12.52
C LYS A 564 31.90 1.74 12.71
N SER A 565 30.80 2.32 12.21
CA SER A 565 30.52 3.75 12.36
C SER A 565 30.43 4.18 13.83
N MET A 566 29.66 3.44 14.63
CA MET A 566 29.50 3.69 16.07
C MET A 566 30.82 3.52 16.84
N SER A 567 31.64 2.54 16.47
CA SER A 567 32.98 2.36 17.06
C SER A 567 33.91 3.52 16.72
N ASN A 568 33.84 4.03 15.48
CA ASN A 568 34.65 5.17 15.05
C ASN A 568 34.22 6.45 15.77
N GLU A 569 32.92 6.72 15.90
CA GLU A 569 32.41 7.88 16.66
C GLU A 569 32.78 7.80 18.14
N SER A 570 32.67 6.62 18.76
CA SER A 570 33.08 6.41 20.15
C SER A 570 34.59 6.63 20.33
N ASN A 571 35.41 6.17 19.38
CA ASN A 571 36.85 6.39 19.39
C ASN A 571 37.20 7.87 19.19
N ILE A 572 36.47 8.59 18.33
CA ILE A 572 36.65 10.03 18.11
C ILE A 572 36.27 10.83 19.36
N LEU A 573 35.14 10.51 20.00
CA LEU A 573 34.71 11.13 21.26
C LEU A 573 35.71 10.88 22.40
N THR A 574 36.32 9.69 22.43
CA THR A 574 37.37 9.34 23.40
C THR A 574 38.70 10.05 23.12
N PHE A 575 38.98 10.40 21.86
CA PHE A 575 40.18 11.14 21.47
C PHE A 575 40.04 12.67 21.65
N MET A 576 38.80 13.17 21.76
CA MET A 576 38.48 14.59 21.98
C MET A 576 38.28 14.96 23.46
N GLN A 577 38.24 13.99 24.37
CA GLN A 577 38.31 14.17 25.82
C GLN A 577 39.75 14.00 26.30
#